data_AF-A0A2M9BUW8-F1
#
_entry.id   AF-A0A2M9BUW8-F1
#
_cell.length_a   1.000
_cell.length_b   1.000
_cell.length_c   1.000
_cell.angle_alpha   90.00
_cell.angle_beta   90.00
_cell.angle_gamma   90.00
#
_symmetry.space_group_name_H-M   'P 1'
#
loop_
_entity.id
_entity.type
_entity.pdbx_description
1 polymer ?
#
loop_
_entity_poly.entity_id
_entity_poly.type
_entity_poly.pdbx_seq_one_letter_code
_entity_poly.pdbx_strand_id
1 'polypeptide(L)'
;MQPDNAQPAPAGEPGSAGPDDRDRSSWAPVDPRDPSAARLTELLHERLILLDRIRGLEATLETQEQRTASGSVPELVREREAMQEALEEAVERARVERNTHAQAVAAALATQAEEFHRSATWRLGSALVKPLRALRLTKG
;
A
#
# COMPACT_ATOMS: atom_id res chain seq x y z
N MET A 1 48.96 22.54 14.48
CA MET A 1 49.30 21.76 13.27
C MET A 1 49.50 20.31 13.70
N GLN A 2 48.57 19.44 13.35
CA GLN A 2 48.66 17.98 13.52
C GLN A 2 48.50 17.35 12.13
N PRO A 3 49.23 16.27 11.81
CA PRO A 3 49.28 15.73 10.45
C PRO A 3 48.02 14.92 10.08
N ASP A 4 47.61 15.06 8.82
CA ASP A 4 46.65 14.21 8.12
C ASP A 4 47.11 12.74 8.15
N ASN A 5 46.32 11.89 8.79
CA ASN A 5 46.51 10.45 8.75
C ASN A 5 45.63 9.88 7.63
N ALA A 6 46.18 9.83 6.42
CA ALA A 6 45.55 9.20 5.27
C ALA A 6 45.50 7.68 5.49
N GLN A 7 44.30 7.17 5.72
CA GLN A 7 44.04 5.73 5.85
C GLN A 7 43.82 5.16 4.43
N PRO A 8 44.56 4.13 3.99
CA PRO A 8 44.37 3.54 2.66
C PRO A 8 43.04 2.78 2.59
N ALA A 9 42.29 3.00 1.51
CA ALA A 9 41.06 2.28 1.22
C ALA A 9 41.34 0.76 1.06
N PRO A 10 40.52 -0.14 1.64
CA PRO A 10 40.63 -1.56 1.36
C PRO A 10 40.23 -1.85 -0.08
N ALA A 11 41.06 -2.64 -0.75
CA ALA A 11 40.83 -3.14 -2.10
C ALA A 11 39.51 -3.94 -2.16
N GLY A 12 38.68 -3.61 -3.15
CA GLY A 12 37.41 -4.28 -3.38
C GLY A 12 37.59 -5.77 -3.64
N GLU A 13 36.86 -6.59 -2.90
CA GLU A 13 36.70 -8.01 -3.20
C GLU A 13 35.87 -8.17 -4.49
N PRO A 14 36.30 -9.04 -5.43
CA PRO A 14 35.53 -9.33 -6.63
C PRO A 14 34.26 -10.10 -6.26
N GLY A 15 33.16 -9.72 -6.93
CA GLY A 15 31.82 -10.16 -6.61
C GLY A 15 31.65 -11.67 -6.51
N SER A 16 31.23 -12.12 -5.33
CA SER A 16 30.50 -13.37 -5.17
C SER A 16 29.13 -13.19 -5.81
N ALA A 17 28.99 -13.66 -7.05
CA ALA A 17 27.71 -13.90 -7.69
C ALA A 17 26.94 -14.93 -6.83
N GLY A 18 26.05 -14.42 -5.98
CA GLY A 18 25.11 -15.26 -5.25
C GLY A 18 24.19 -16.01 -6.22
N PRO A 19 24.00 -17.32 -6.07
CA PRO A 19 22.97 -18.03 -6.79
C PRO A 19 21.64 -17.72 -6.08
N ASP A 20 20.83 -16.81 -6.64
CA ASP A 20 19.35 -16.80 -6.57
C ASP A 20 18.76 -15.42 -6.94
N ASP A 21 19.05 -14.95 -8.16
CA ASP A 21 18.28 -13.87 -8.80
C ASP A 21 17.11 -14.40 -9.66
N ARG A 22 16.80 -15.70 -9.57
CA ARG A 22 15.74 -16.33 -10.39
C ARG A 22 14.32 -16.13 -9.88
N ASP A 23 14.13 -15.51 -8.72
CA ASP A 23 12.81 -15.31 -8.10
C ASP A 23 12.36 -13.84 -8.02
N ARG A 24 13.10 -12.89 -8.61
CA ARG A 24 12.73 -11.45 -8.55
C ARG A 24 11.88 -10.94 -9.73
N SER A 25 11.56 -11.78 -10.72
CA SER A 25 10.98 -11.31 -11.99
C SER A 25 9.66 -11.97 -12.41
N SER A 26 8.75 -12.27 -11.47
CA SER A 26 7.38 -12.65 -11.82
C SER A 26 6.35 -11.53 -11.64
N TRP A 27 6.77 -10.33 -11.21
CA TRP A 27 5.95 -9.13 -11.34
C TRP A 27 6.19 -8.61 -12.74
N ALA A 28 5.40 -9.07 -13.70
CA ALA A 28 5.39 -8.42 -15.00
C ALA A 28 5.19 -6.91 -14.75
N PRO A 29 6.08 -6.04 -15.25
CA PRO A 29 5.90 -4.61 -15.09
C PRO A 29 4.51 -4.28 -15.63
N VAL A 30 3.70 -3.68 -14.75
CA VAL A 30 2.34 -3.25 -15.09
C VAL A 30 2.43 -2.44 -16.37
N ASP A 31 1.80 -2.92 -17.45
CA ASP A 31 1.84 -2.26 -18.74
C ASP A 31 1.23 -0.85 -18.56
N PRO A 32 2.01 0.23 -18.73
CA PRO A 32 1.51 1.59 -18.54
C PRO A 32 0.43 1.97 -19.56
N ARG A 33 0.18 1.14 -20.58
CA ARG A 33 -0.89 1.31 -21.57
C ARG A 33 -2.18 0.59 -21.19
N ASP A 34 -2.21 -0.19 -20.12
CA ASP A 34 -3.43 -0.81 -19.62
C ASP A 34 -4.23 0.21 -18.78
N PRO A 35 -5.38 0.70 -19.30
CA PRO A 35 -6.18 1.71 -18.61
C PRO A 35 -6.72 1.19 -17.26
N SER A 36 -6.88 -0.13 -17.11
CA SER A 36 -7.36 -0.74 -15.87
C SER A 36 -6.29 -0.71 -14.78
N ALA A 37 -5.03 -0.96 -15.16
CA ALA A 37 -3.91 -0.98 -14.23
C ALA A 37 -3.44 0.42 -13.83
N ALA A 38 -3.53 1.40 -14.74
CA ALA A 38 -3.37 2.81 -14.41
C ALA A 38 -4.41 3.25 -13.37
N ARG A 39 -5.70 2.92 -13.59
CA ARG A 39 -6.78 3.27 -12.66
C ARG A 39 -6.63 2.61 -11.28
N LEU A 40 -6.20 1.36 -11.22
CA LEU A 40 -5.92 0.69 -9.94
C LEU A 40 -4.80 1.40 -9.16
N THR A 41 -3.75 1.83 -9.86
CA THR A 41 -2.61 2.53 -9.24
C THR A 41 -3.05 3.89 -8.66
N GLU A 42 -3.89 4.63 -9.39
CA GLU A 42 -4.51 5.87 -8.89
C GLU A 42 -5.33 5.62 -7.62
N LEU A 43 -6.22 4.62 -7.64
CA LEU A 43 -7.06 4.31 -6.47
C LEU A 43 -6.25 3.88 -5.25
N LEU A 44 -5.15 3.14 -5.44
CA LEU A 44 -4.23 2.79 -4.37
C LEU A 44 -3.50 4.01 -3.80
N HIS A 45 -3.12 4.95 -4.67
CA HIS A 45 -2.49 6.20 -4.26
C HIS A 45 -3.47 7.10 -3.48
N GLU A 46 -4.69 7.29 -3.98
CA GLU A 46 -5.77 8.02 -3.29
C GLU A 46 -6.03 7.42 -1.90
N ARG A 47 -6.06 6.09 -1.79
CA ARG A 47 -6.22 5.40 -0.50
C ARG A 47 -5.07 5.69 0.48
N LEU A 48 -3.83 5.78 0.00
CA LEU A 48 -2.68 6.13 0.84
C LEU A 48 -2.77 7.57 1.36
N ILE A 49 -3.17 8.51 0.51
CA ILE A 49 -3.39 9.91 0.91
C ILE A 49 -4.47 10.00 2.00
N LEU A 50 -5.59 9.28 1.84
CA LEU A 50 -6.65 9.27 2.84
C LEU A 50 -6.19 8.68 4.18
N LEU A 51 -5.36 7.62 4.16
CA LEU A 51 -4.79 7.05 5.38
C LEU A 51 -3.89 8.03 6.11
N ASP A 52 -3.06 8.76 5.38
CA ASP A 52 -2.18 9.78 5.96
C ASP A 52 -2.98 10.93 6.58
N ARG A 53 -4.02 11.38 5.87
CA ARG A 53 -4.96 12.39 6.38
C ARG A 53 -5.66 11.97 7.66
N ILE A 54 -6.14 10.72 7.73
CA ILE A 54 -6.77 10.18 8.95
C ILE A 54 -5.79 10.18 10.12
N ARG A 55 -4.56 9.72 9.91
CA ARG A 55 -3.52 9.73 10.95
C ARG A 55 -3.20 11.14 11.44
N GLY A 56 -3.12 12.10 10.51
CA GLY A 56 -2.93 13.51 10.86
C GLY A 56 -4.07 14.05 11.73
N LEU A 57 -5.32 13.75 11.37
CA LEU A 57 -6.50 14.16 12.14
C LEU A 57 -6.54 13.49 13.53
N GLU A 58 -6.25 12.18 13.61
CA GLU A 58 -6.19 11.45 14.88
C GLU A 58 -5.11 12.01 15.82
N ALA A 59 -3.92 12.34 15.28
CA ALA A 59 -2.86 12.98 16.05
C ALA A 59 -3.25 14.38 16.54
N THR A 60 -3.96 15.16 15.72
CA THR A 60 -4.48 16.47 16.17
C THR A 60 -5.53 16.33 17.26
N LEU A 61 -6.40 15.32 17.17
CA LEU A 61 -7.42 15.05 18.18
C LEU A 61 -6.77 14.64 19.51
N GLU A 62 -5.81 13.71 19.49
CA GLU A 62 -5.05 13.28 20.67
C GLU A 62 -4.30 14.45 21.32
N THR A 63 -3.68 15.33 20.51
CA THR A 63 -2.99 16.52 21.02
C THR A 63 -3.94 17.49 21.71
N GLN A 64 -5.15 17.67 21.17
CA GLN A 64 -6.18 18.52 21.79
C GLN A 64 -6.68 17.90 23.10
N GLU A 65 -6.95 16.60 23.12
CA GLU A 65 -7.33 15.87 24.34
C GLU A 65 -6.28 16.04 25.44
N GLN A 66 -4.99 15.89 25.14
CA GLN A 66 -3.90 16.07 26.11
C GLN A 66 -3.80 17.51 26.64
N ARG A 67 -3.94 18.54 25.77
CA ARG A 67 -3.94 19.94 26.21
C ARG A 67 -5.09 20.24 27.15
N THR A 68 -6.26 19.66 26.89
CA THR A 68 -7.46 19.95 27.68
C THR A 68 -7.46 19.31 29.07
N ALA A 69 -6.80 18.16 29.23
CA ALA A 69 -6.56 17.56 30.54
C ALA A 69 -5.69 18.46 31.45
N SER A 70 -4.96 19.43 30.88
CA SER A 70 -4.04 20.31 31.61
C SER A 70 -4.61 21.67 32.05
N GLY A 71 -5.89 21.96 31.78
CA GLY A 71 -6.64 23.06 32.40
C GLY A 71 -7.49 23.88 31.42
N SER A 72 -8.75 24.16 31.75
CA SER A 72 -9.54 25.14 30.99
C SER A 72 -10.66 25.81 31.79
N VAL A 73 -10.86 27.10 31.47
CA VAL A 73 -11.95 28.01 31.85
C VAL A 73 -13.21 27.65 31.04
N PRO A 74 -14.44 27.86 31.55
CA PRO A 74 -15.67 27.32 30.92
C PRO A 74 -15.96 27.72 29.46
N GLU A 75 -15.52 28.90 28.99
CA GLU A 75 -15.70 29.31 27.58
C GLU A 75 -14.79 28.55 26.62
N LEU A 76 -13.54 28.27 27.02
CA LEU A 76 -12.60 27.46 26.24
C LEU A 76 -13.06 26.00 26.13
N VAL A 77 -13.84 25.51 27.10
CA VAL A 77 -14.42 24.16 27.07
C VAL A 77 -15.46 24.04 25.97
N ARG A 78 -16.36 25.03 25.81
CA ARG A 78 -17.41 25.00 24.77
C ARG A 78 -16.85 25.13 23.35
N GLU A 79 -15.89 26.03 23.14
CA GLU A 79 -15.22 26.18 21.85
C GLU A 79 -14.46 24.89 21.48
N ARG A 80 -13.87 24.24 22.48
CA ARG A 80 -13.20 22.94 22.32
C ARG A 80 -14.17 21.79 22.02
N GLU A 81 -15.31 21.71 22.70
CA GLU A 81 -16.34 20.70 22.40
C GLU A 81 -16.82 20.82 20.95
N ALA A 82 -17.09 22.04 20.48
CA ALA A 82 -17.48 22.28 19.09
C ALA A 82 -16.38 21.89 18.07
N MET A 83 -15.12 22.19 18.39
CA MET A 83 -13.99 21.82 17.52
C MET A 83 -13.70 20.31 17.53
N GLN A 84 -13.93 19.64 18.66
CA GLN A 84 -13.82 18.19 18.79
C GLN A 84 -14.90 17.49 17.97
N GLU A 85 -16.16 17.92 18.08
CA GLU A 85 -17.27 17.39 17.29
C GLU A 85 -17.01 17.53 15.78
N ALA A 86 -16.49 18.69 15.36
CA ALA A 86 -16.12 18.92 13.95
C ALA A 86 -14.98 18.01 13.47
N LEU A 87 -13.99 17.71 14.33
CA LEU A 87 -12.90 16.79 14.01
C LEU A 87 -13.39 15.34 13.95
N GLU A 88 -14.24 14.92 14.87
CA GLU A 88 -14.85 13.59 14.87
C GLU A 88 -15.67 13.37 13.59
N GLU A 89 -16.47 14.35 13.19
CA GLU A 89 -17.22 14.30 11.93
C GLU A 89 -16.28 14.25 10.70
N ALA A 90 -15.18 15.00 10.72
CA ALA A 90 -14.19 14.97 9.64
C ALA A 90 -13.48 13.60 9.53
N VAL A 91 -13.14 12.98 10.68
CA VAL A 91 -12.55 11.64 10.74
C VAL A 91 -13.54 10.60 10.21
N GLU A 92 -14.80 10.67 10.63
CA GLU A 92 -15.80 9.70 10.19
C GLU A 92 -16.07 9.82 8.68
N ARG A 93 -16.17 11.05 8.15
CA ARG A 93 -16.25 11.26 6.69
C ARG A 93 -15.04 10.66 5.96
N ALA A 94 -13.83 10.90 6.44
CA ALA A 94 -12.62 10.32 5.84
C ALA A 94 -12.61 8.79 5.89
N ARG A 95 -13.16 8.18 6.96
CA ARG A 95 -13.31 6.72 7.09
C ARG A 95 -14.31 6.17 6.08
N VAL A 96 -15.44 6.84 5.87
CA VAL A 96 -16.43 6.48 4.85
C VAL A 96 -15.80 6.55 3.46
N GLU A 97 -15.13 7.66 3.12
CA GLU A 97 -14.41 7.81 1.84
C GLU A 97 -13.41 6.68 1.62
N ARG A 98 -12.56 6.39 2.62
CA ARG A 98 -11.59 5.29 2.56
C ARG A 98 -12.27 3.94 2.30
N ASN A 99 -13.40 3.66 2.93
CA ASN A 99 -14.14 2.41 2.72
C ASN A 99 -14.73 2.33 1.31
N THR A 100 -15.25 3.43 0.77
CA THR A 100 -15.70 3.51 -0.62
C THR A 100 -14.55 3.24 -1.60
N HIS A 101 -13.38 3.86 -1.40
CA HIS A 101 -12.21 3.58 -2.23
C HIS A 101 -11.73 2.13 -2.08
N ALA A 102 -11.76 1.56 -0.88
CA ALA A 102 -11.39 0.15 -0.67
C ALA A 102 -12.34 -0.81 -1.43
N GLN A 103 -13.64 -0.53 -1.44
CA GLN A 103 -14.61 -1.30 -2.23
C GLN A 103 -14.37 -1.13 -3.73
N ALA A 104 -14.08 0.08 -4.19
CA ALA A 104 -13.75 0.34 -5.60
C ALA A 104 -12.48 -0.41 -6.06
N VAL A 105 -11.44 -0.43 -5.23
CA VAL A 105 -10.22 -1.24 -5.49
C VAL A 105 -10.55 -2.73 -5.56
N ALA A 106 -11.34 -3.25 -4.61
CA ALA A 106 -11.73 -4.66 -4.61
C ALA A 106 -12.53 -5.04 -5.86
N ALA A 107 -13.45 -4.18 -6.30
CA ALA A 107 -14.22 -4.38 -7.53
C ALA A 107 -13.33 -4.37 -8.77
N ALA A 108 -12.41 -3.38 -8.88
CA ALA A 108 -11.47 -3.30 -10.01
C ALA A 108 -10.57 -4.54 -10.10
N LEU A 109 -10.05 -5.02 -8.96
CA LEU A 109 -9.26 -6.25 -8.89
C LEU A 109 -10.07 -7.48 -9.31
N ALA A 110 -11.34 -7.57 -8.91
CA ALA A 110 -12.23 -8.66 -9.32
C ALA A 110 -12.48 -8.65 -10.84
N THR A 111 -12.73 -7.49 -11.43
CA THR A 111 -12.89 -7.34 -12.88
C THR A 111 -11.63 -7.75 -13.63
N GLN A 112 -10.45 -7.30 -13.18
CA GLN A 112 -9.18 -7.66 -13.80
C GLN A 112 -8.91 -9.17 -13.71
N ALA A 113 -9.22 -9.80 -12.56
CA ALA A 113 -9.11 -11.24 -12.41
C ALA A 113 -10.04 -11.99 -13.37
N GLU A 114 -11.27 -11.53 -13.58
CA GLU A 114 -12.22 -12.13 -14.51
C GLU A 114 -11.79 -11.94 -15.98
N GLU A 115 -11.27 -10.78 -16.34
CA GLU A 115 -10.68 -10.54 -17.66
C GLU A 115 -9.46 -11.43 -17.92
N PHE A 116 -8.57 -11.55 -16.92
CA PHE A 116 -7.43 -12.44 -16.99
C PHE A 116 -7.88 -13.91 -17.16
N HIS A 117 -8.87 -14.38 -16.39
CA HIS A 117 -9.42 -15.72 -16.54
C HIS A 117 -10.06 -15.98 -17.91
N ARG A 118 -10.59 -14.95 -18.58
CA ARG A 118 -11.11 -15.03 -19.95
C ARG A 118 -10.04 -14.95 -21.03
N SER A 119 -8.84 -14.45 -20.69
CA SER A 119 -7.73 -14.28 -21.64
C SER A 119 -7.28 -15.60 -22.29
N ALA A 120 -6.68 -15.48 -23.48
CA ALA A 120 -6.07 -16.63 -24.15
C ALA A 120 -4.90 -17.20 -23.34
N THR A 121 -4.15 -16.32 -22.64
CA THR A 121 -3.00 -16.68 -21.79
C THR A 121 -3.41 -17.61 -20.66
N TRP A 122 -4.48 -17.27 -19.92
CA TRP A 122 -4.99 -18.15 -18.86
C TRP A 122 -5.53 -19.47 -19.39
N ARG A 123 -6.27 -19.44 -20.51
CA ARG A 123 -6.80 -20.65 -21.14
C ARG A 123 -5.69 -21.60 -21.58
N LEU A 124 -4.63 -21.08 -22.22
CA LEU A 124 -3.46 -21.87 -22.62
C LEU A 124 -2.70 -22.40 -21.41
N GLY A 125 -2.41 -21.55 -20.42
CA GLY A 125 -1.72 -21.95 -19.19
C GLY A 125 -2.48 -23.05 -18.43
N SER A 126 -3.79 -22.87 -18.22
CA SER A 126 -4.62 -23.86 -17.53
C SER A 126 -4.77 -25.18 -18.32
N ALA A 127 -4.80 -25.11 -19.66
CA ALA A 127 -4.82 -26.29 -20.52
C ALA A 127 -3.51 -27.09 -20.45
N LEU A 128 -2.37 -26.45 -20.23
CA LEU A 128 -1.08 -27.11 -20.05
C LEU A 128 -0.90 -27.68 -18.63
N VAL A 129 -1.36 -26.97 -17.60
CA VAL A 129 -1.18 -27.38 -16.20
C VAL A 129 -2.06 -28.59 -15.82
N LYS A 130 -3.31 -28.65 -16.29
CA LYS A 130 -4.25 -29.75 -15.98
C LYS A 130 -3.70 -31.15 -16.32
N PRO A 131 -3.20 -31.43 -17.54
CA PRO A 131 -2.64 -32.73 -17.88
C PRO A 131 -1.35 -33.03 -17.13
N LEU A 132 -0.50 -32.03 -16.86
CA LEU A 132 0.71 -32.22 -16.04
C LEU A 132 0.39 -32.62 -14.59
N ARG A 133 -0.68 -32.03 -14.01
CA ARG A 133 -1.17 -32.42 -12.68
C ARG A 133 -1.72 -33.85 -12.67
N ALA A 134 -2.46 -34.24 -13.72
CA ALA A 134 -2.96 -35.60 -13.89
C ALA A 134 -1.81 -36.63 -14.02
N LEU A 135 -0.76 -36.31 -14.78
CA LEU A 135 0.43 -37.16 -14.91
C LEU A 135 1.26 -37.29 -13.63
N ARG A 136 1.18 -36.29 -12.73
CA ARG A 136 1.86 -36.31 -11.44
C ARG A 136 1.11 -37.16 -10.41
N LEU A 137 -0.22 -37.24 -10.52
CA LEU A 137 -1.07 -38.08 -9.65
C LEU A 137 -1.10 -39.56 -10.06
N THR A 138 -0.64 -39.91 -11.26
CA THR A 138 -0.57 -41.30 -11.75
C THR A 138 0.82 -41.93 -11.61
N LYS A 139 1.84 -41.16 -11.25
CA LYS A 139 3.23 -41.62 -11.06
C LYS A 139 3.67 -41.65 -9.59
N GLY A 140 2.87 -41.16 -8.67
CA GLY A 140 3.02 -41.34 -7.22
C GLY A 140 1.93 -42.26 -6.70
#